data_AF-A0A9D5S0G9-F1
#
_entry.id   AF-A0A9D5S0G9-F1
#
_cell.length_a   1.000
_cell.length_b   1.000
_cell.length_c   1.000
_cell.angle_alpha   90.00
_cell.angle_beta   90.00
_cell.angle_gamma   90.00
#
_symmetry.space_group_name_H-M   'P 1'
#
loop_
_entity.id
_entity.type
_entity.pdbx_description
1 polymer ?
#
loop_
_entity_poly.entity_id
_entity_poly.type
_entity_poly.pdbx_seq_one_letter_code
_entity_poly.pdbx_strand_id
1 'polypeptide(L)'
;MKYVDLIVLIGFIVFVIIYSKKFQTYIFGFAVTDIFFRVLDFLKNNIPITGLKGELSKYVPESIPSVIYNYTDGTISYLLMWTYIVIMIIFLYYVTKIFIKRRRIS
;
A
#
# COMPACT_ATOMS: atom_id res chain seq x y z
N MET A 1 -7.36 -2.60 -19.21
CA MET A 1 -7.02 -1.84 -17.97
C MET A 1 -6.88 -2.78 -16.77
N LYS A 2 -7.82 -3.71 -16.52
CA LYS A 2 -7.76 -4.70 -15.43
C LYS A 2 -6.49 -5.58 -15.29
N TYR A 3 -5.60 -5.73 -16.27
CA TYR A 3 -4.44 -6.64 -16.09
C TYR A 3 -3.18 -5.93 -15.58
N VAL A 4 -3.07 -4.62 -15.78
CA VAL A 4 -1.85 -3.86 -15.46
C VAL A 4 -1.74 -3.64 -13.95
N ASP A 5 -2.83 -3.27 -13.27
CA ASP A 5 -2.80 -3.11 -11.81
C ASP A 5 -2.57 -4.45 -11.09
N LEU A 6 -3.03 -5.56 -11.66
CA LEU A 6 -2.76 -6.91 -11.14
C LEU A 6 -1.28 -7.28 -11.28
N ILE A 7 -0.67 -6.99 -12.43
CA ILE A 7 0.77 -7.21 -12.67
C ILE A 7 1.61 -6.32 -11.75
N VAL A 8 1.20 -5.06 -11.54
CA VAL A 8 1.85 -4.15 -10.60
C VAL A 8 1.72 -4.67 -9.18
N LEU A 9 0.55 -5.14 -8.75
CA LEU A 9 0.33 -5.73 -7.43
C LEU A 9 1.18 -6.99 -7.21
N ILE A 10 1.19 -7.92 -8.16
CA ILE A 10 1.98 -9.15 -8.10
C ILE A 10 3.48 -8.81 -8.09
N GLY A 11 3.92 -7.90 -8.96
CA GLY A 11 5.28 -7.38 -8.96
C GLY A 11 5.66 -6.75 -7.62
N PHE A 12 4.73 -6.02 -6.99
CA PHE A 12 4.95 -5.40 -5.70
C PHE A 12 5.04 -6.43 -4.56
N ILE A 13 4.17 -7.44 -4.55
CA ILE A 13 4.20 -8.53 -3.58
C ILE A 13 5.52 -9.30 -3.70
N VAL A 14 5.92 -9.64 -4.93
CA VAL A 14 7.20 -10.33 -5.20
C VAL A 14 8.38 -9.45 -4.82
N PHE A 15 8.34 -8.16 -5.11
CA PHE A 15 9.38 -7.20 -4.72
C PHE A 15 9.52 -7.12 -3.19
N VAL A 16 8.41 -7.01 -2.46
CA VAL A 16 8.38 -6.99 -0.99
C VAL A 16 8.94 -8.29 -0.41
N ILE A 17 8.65 -9.44 -1.03
CA ILE A 17 9.17 -10.75 -0.64
C ILE A 17 10.66 -10.90 -0.90
N ILE A 18 11.16 -10.49 -2.06
CA ILE A 18 12.58 -10.61 -2.39
C ILE A 18 13.42 -9.63 -1.57
N TYR A 19 12.92 -8.42 -1.33
CA TYR A 19 13.70 -7.37 -0.66
C TYR A 19 13.77 -7.54 0.86
N SER A 20 12.87 -8.33 1.47
CA SER A 20 12.74 -8.40 2.91
C SER A 20 13.32 -9.70 3.48
N LYS A 21 14.42 -9.58 4.24
CA LYS A 21 15.01 -10.70 5.02
C LYS A 21 14.42 -10.86 6.43
N LYS A 22 13.62 -9.88 6.91
CA LYS A 22 13.05 -9.86 8.27
C LYS A 22 11.58 -9.43 8.24
N PHE A 23 10.70 -10.15 8.94
CA PHE A 23 9.25 -9.90 9.00
C PHE A 23 8.89 -8.44 9.35
N GLN A 24 9.68 -7.79 10.21
CA GLN A 24 9.47 -6.38 10.53
C GLN A 24 9.74 -5.43 9.34
N THR A 25 10.71 -5.76 8.48
CA THR A 25 11.01 -5.01 7.25
C THR A 25 9.89 -5.17 6.21
N TYR A 26 9.26 -6.35 6.13
CA TYR A 26 8.09 -6.58 5.28
C TYR A 26 6.93 -5.64 5.61
N ILE A 27 6.55 -5.59 6.89
CA ILE A 27 5.41 -4.78 7.35
C ILE A 27 5.68 -3.29 7.11
N PHE A 28 6.92 -2.85 7.31
CA PHE A 28 7.33 -1.48 7.00
C PHE A 28 7.26 -1.18 5.50
N GLY A 29 7.82 -2.05 4.65
CA GLY A 29 7.78 -1.87 3.20
C GLY A 29 6.35 -1.82 2.67
N PHE A 30 5.52 -2.77 3.08
CA PHE A 30 4.12 -2.83 2.70
C PHE A 30 3.33 -1.58 3.09
N ALA A 31 3.48 -1.11 4.33
CA ALA A 31 2.78 0.09 4.80
C ALA A 31 3.29 1.37 4.15
N VAL A 32 4.61 1.48 3.90
CA VAL A 32 5.18 2.62 3.17
C VAL A 32 4.63 2.67 1.74
N THR A 33 4.49 1.53 1.08
CA THR A 33 3.87 1.45 -0.25
C THR A 33 2.42 1.85 -0.25
N ASP A 34 1.61 1.35 0.70
CA ASP A 34 0.19 1.75 0.79
C ASP A 34 0.05 3.27 0.95
N ILE A 35 0.87 3.87 1.83
CA ILE A 35 0.91 5.31 2.02
C ILE A 35 1.37 6.02 0.73
N PHE A 36 2.36 5.49 0.03
CA PHE A 36 2.84 6.04 -1.24
C PHE A 36 1.74 6.07 -2.30
N PHE A 37 0.99 4.98 -2.47
CA PHE A 37 -0.15 4.94 -3.40
C PHE A 37 -1.23 5.96 -3.03
N ARG A 38 -1.57 6.08 -1.74
CA ARG A 38 -2.52 7.11 -1.26
C ARG A 38 -2.04 8.54 -1.55
N VAL A 39 -0.74 8.81 -1.39
CA VAL A 39 -0.15 10.12 -1.70
C VAL A 39 -0.22 10.40 -3.20
N LEU A 40 0.12 9.41 -4.05
CA LEU A 40 0.01 9.54 -5.50
C LEU A 40 -1.43 9.77 -5.95
N ASP A 41 -2.40 9.07 -5.36
CA ASP A 41 -3.81 9.27 -5.65
C ASP A 41 -4.29 10.67 -5.24
N PHE A 42 -3.88 11.14 -4.06
CA PHE A 42 -4.16 12.50 -3.63
C PHE A 42 -3.57 13.54 -4.58
N LEU A 43 -2.33 13.36 -5.05
CA LEU A 43 -1.70 14.24 -6.02
C LEU A 43 -2.45 14.23 -7.37
N LYS A 44 -2.83 13.05 -7.86
CA LYS A 44 -3.63 12.90 -9.09
C LYS A 44 -4.98 13.62 -8.99
N ASN A 45 -5.66 13.53 -7.85
CA ASN A 45 -6.99 14.11 -7.68
C ASN A 45 -6.92 15.64 -7.51
N ASN A 46 -5.91 16.17 -6.81
CA ASN A 46 -5.79 17.60 -6.50
C ASN A 46 -5.00 18.41 -7.53
N ILE A 47 -4.20 17.78 -8.39
CA ILE A 47 -3.45 18.48 -9.45
C ILE A 47 -4.26 18.47 -10.75
N PRO A 48 -4.74 19.62 -11.26
CA PRO A 48 -5.55 19.70 -12.47
C PRO A 48 -4.66 19.70 -13.73
N ILE A 49 -3.80 18.69 -13.90
CA ILE A 49 -3.04 18.49 -15.13
C ILE A 49 -3.75 17.42 -15.96
N THR A 50 -4.59 17.87 -16.90
CA THR A 50 -5.43 17.05 -17.78
C THR A 50 -4.66 16.00 -18.59
N GLY A 51 -3.40 16.27 -18.95
CA GLY A 51 -2.54 15.32 -19.68
C GLY A 51 -1.95 14.19 -18.83
N LEU A 52 -1.72 14.42 -17.53
CA LEU A 52 -1.12 13.44 -16.63
C LEU A 52 -2.16 12.53 -15.96
N LYS A 53 -3.39 13.02 -15.76
CA LYS A 53 -4.47 12.24 -15.13
C LYS A 53 -4.80 10.96 -15.88
N GLY A 54 -4.86 11.00 -17.21
CA GLY A 54 -5.19 9.84 -18.05
C GLY A 54 -4.13 8.74 -17.96
N GLU A 55 -2.85 9.10 -18.05
CA GLU A 55 -1.73 8.16 -18.02
C GLU A 55 -1.47 7.61 -16.60
N LEU A 56 -1.48 8.46 -15.57
CA LEU A 56 -1.29 8.01 -14.18
C LEU A 56 -2.43 7.12 -13.68
N SER A 57 -3.68 7.41 -14.09
CA SER A 57 -4.83 6.56 -13.73
C SER A 57 -4.75 5.13 -14.26
N LYS A 58 -3.89 4.90 -15.26
CA LYS A 58 -3.75 3.60 -15.94
C LYS A 58 -2.74 2.67 -15.25
N TYR A 59 -1.85 3.22 -14.42
CA TYR A 59 -0.73 2.49 -13.79
C TYR A 59 -0.64 2.66 -12.28
N VAL A 60 -1.32 3.67 -11.71
CA VAL A 60 -1.28 3.96 -10.28
C VAL A 60 -2.61 3.60 -9.64
N PRO A 61 -2.67 2.52 -8.86
CA PRO A 61 -3.84 2.20 -8.07
C PRO A 61 -4.04 3.24 -6.96
N GLU A 62 -5.30 3.49 -6.60
CA GLU A 62 -5.65 4.51 -5.60
C GLU A 62 -5.16 4.15 -4.20
N SER A 63 -5.22 2.86 -3.86
CA SER A 63 -4.74 2.31 -2.58
C SER A 63 -4.76 0.78 -2.65
N ILE A 64 -4.06 0.11 -1.72
CA ILE A 64 -4.10 -1.36 -1.67
C ILE A 64 -5.53 -1.89 -1.43
N PRO A 65 -6.35 -1.30 -0.53
CA PRO A 65 -7.77 -1.68 -0.38
C PRO A 65 -8.58 -1.50 -1.67
N SER A 66 -8.36 -0.42 -2.43
CA SER A 66 -9.06 -0.19 -3.71
C SER A 66 -8.73 -1.29 -4.71
N VAL A 67 -7.47 -1.77 -4.74
CA VAL A 67 -7.11 -2.95 -5.55
C VAL A 67 -7.82 -4.21 -5.05
N ILE A 68 -7.84 -4.46 -3.74
CA ILE A 68 -8.51 -5.65 -3.19
C ILE A 68 -10.00 -5.70 -3.60
N TYR A 69 -10.71 -4.58 -3.52
CA TYR A 69 -12.13 -4.52 -3.90
C TYR A 69 -12.38 -4.58 -5.40
N ASN A 70 -11.46 -4.10 -6.24
CA ASN A 70 -11.62 -4.14 -7.70
C ASN A 70 -11.36 -5.52 -8.31
N TYR A 71 -10.62 -6.38 -7.60
CA TYR A 71 -10.13 -7.67 -8.10
C TYR A 71 -10.69 -8.89 -7.38
N THR A 72 -11.29 -8.68 -6.22
CA THR A 72 -11.85 -9.76 -5.40
C THR A 72 -13.24 -9.37 -4.98
N ASP A 73 -14.16 -10.32 -5.04
CA ASP A 73 -15.56 -10.13 -4.63
C ASP A 73 -15.94 -11.06 -3.47
N GLY A 74 -16.89 -10.58 -2.65
CA GLY A 74 -17.52 -11.34 -1.57
C GLY A 74 -16.58 -11.67 -0.41
N THR A 75 -16.58 -12.93 0.03
CA THR A 75 -15.90 -13.39 1.24
C THR A 75 -14.37 -13.24 1.16
N ILE A 76 -13.78 -13.32 -0.03
CA ILE A 76 -12.33 -13.24 -0.21
C ILE A 76 -11.84 -11.80 0.02
N SER A 77 -12.53 -10.79 -0.51
CA SER A 77 -12.20 -9.37 -0.27
C SER A 77 -12.34 -9.02 1.19
N TYR A 78 -13.37 -9.56 1.87
CA TYR A 78 -13.56 -9.39 3.31
C TYR A 78 -12.35 -9.93 4.09
N LEU A 79 -11.91 -11.16 3.83
CA LEU A 79 -10.73 -11.77 4.48
C LEU A 79 -9.42 -11.00 4.19
N LEU A 80 -9.22 -10.57 2.95
CA LEU A 80 -8.04 -9.79 2.56
C LEU A 80 -8.02 -8.41 3.23
N MET A 81 -9.18 -7.77 3.35
CA MET A 81 -9.34 -6.50 4.08
C MET A 81 -8.99 -6.64 5.57
N TRP A 82 -9.47 -7.69 6.23
CA TRP A 82 -9.11 -7.96 7.63
C TRP A 82 -7.62 -8.22 7.79
N THR A 83 -7.02 -8.95 6.85
CA THR A 83 -5.57 -9.19 6.82
C THR A 83 -4.80 -7.87 6.67
N TYR A 84 -5.23 -7.01 5.75
CA TYR A 84 -4.67 -5.66 5.58
C TYR A 84 -4.77 -4.83 6.88
N ILE A 85 -5.92 -4.82 7.54
CA ILE A 85 -6.13 -4.09 8.80
C ILE A 85 -5.15 -4.58 9.88
N VAL A 86 -4.98 -5.90 10.03
CA VAL A 86 -4.04 -6.48 11.00
C VAL A 86 -2.60 -6.04 10.72
N ILE A 87 -2.18 -6.05 9.45
CA ILE A 87 -0.83 -5.59 9.06
C ILE A 87 -0.65 -4.11 9.40
N MET A 88 -1.66 -3.26 9.15
CA MET A 88 -1.62 -1.83 9.44
C MET A 88 -1.57 -1.55 10.96
N ILE A 89 -2.28 -2.33 11.77
CA ILE A 89 -2.21 -2.23 13.24
C ILE A 89 -0.80 -2.56 13.74
N ILE A 90 -0.21 -3.65 13.24
CA ILE A 90 1.15 -4.07 13.61
C ILE A 90 2.16 -3.00 13.18
N PHE A 91 2.03 -2.46 11.96
CA PHE A 91 2.85 -1.34 11.49
C PHE A 91 2.77 -0.14 12.43
N LEU A 92 1.55 0.30 12.78
CA LEU A 92 1.33 1.43 13.67
C LEU A 92 1.97 1.22 15.04
N TYR A 93 1.88 -0.01 15.58
CA TYR A 93 2.57 -0.37 16.81
C TYR A 93 4.09 -0.22 16.69
N TYR A 94 4.70 -0.72 15.61
CA TYR A 94 6.14 -0.58 15.40
C TYR A 94 6.59 0.88 15.24
N VAL A 95 5.85 1.69 14.46
CA VAL A 95 6.14 3.12 14.29
C VAL A 95 6.07 3.85 15.63
N THR A 96 4.99 3.62 16.40
CA THR A 96 4.80 4.20 17.73
C THR A 96 5.92 3.80 18.67
N LYS A 97 6.29 2.51 18.69
CA LYS A 97 7.40 1.99 19.51
C LYS A 97 8.74 2.64 19.17
N ILE A 98 9.04 2.81 17.88
CA ILE A 98 10.27 3.47 17.42
C ILE A 98 10.27 4.95 17.81
N PHE A 99 9.15 5.64 17.64
CA PHE A 99 9.00 7.05 17.96
C PHE A 99 9.16 7.31 19.47
N ILE A 100 8.55 6.48 20.32
CA ILE A 100 8.69 6.57 21.78
C ILE A 100 10.12 6.24 22.21
N LYS A 101 10.76 5.22 21.60
CA LYS A 101 12.15 4.85 21.93
C LYS A 101 13.14 5.97 21.60
N ARG A 102 12.96 6.69 20.48
CA ARG A 102 13.78 7.87 20.16
C ARG A 102 13.61 9.00 21.17
N ARG A 103 12.39 9.18 21.71
CA ARG A 103 12.10 10.23 22.69
C ARG A 103 12.77 10.04 24.06
N ARG A 104 13.33 8.86 24.37
CA ARG A 104 14.09 8.59 25.60
C ARG A 104 15.60 8.86 25.48
N ILE A 105 16.09 9.18 24.29
CA ILE A 105 17.53 9.37 24.01
C ILE A 105 17.86 10.86 23.76
N SER A 106 16.84 11.72 23.64
CA SER A 106 16.97 13.18 23.66
C SER A 106 16.56 13.74 25.02
#